data_AF-A0AAD6SRB0-F1
#
_entry.id   AF-A0AAD6SRB0-F1
#
_cell.length_a   1.000
_cell.length_b   1.000
_cell.length_c   1.000
_cell.angle_alpha   90.00
_cell.angle_beta   90.00
_cell.angle_gamma   90.00
#
_symmetry.space_group_name_H-M   'P 1'
#
loop_
_entity.id
_entity.type
_entity.pdbx_description
1 polymer ?
#
loop_
_entity_poly.entity_id
_entity_poly.type
_entity_poly.pdbx_seq_one_letter_code
_entity_poly.pdbx_strand_id
1 'polypeptide(L)'
;LSEYLCMGKGVTESVCGGLNWATCGDPCQLPPPGGNSLFARELVQSHANDNLNVLHEKVRQEVKGIQIWHQIEHVVVLEEIMRQKGDPILISILKRLQKDLTDINRWINDPTHACPLIVYTNAARDHHNNKMAKAFAAATGQECHVYYSRD
;
A
#
# COMPACT_ATOMS: atom_id res chain seq x y z
N LEU A 1 -6.33 17.81 -1.11
CA LEU A 1 -5.00 18.22 -1.61
C LEU A 1 -5.11 19.19 -2.78
N SER A 2 -5.66 18.79 -3.94
CA SER A 2 -5.83 19.68 -5.11
C SER A 2 -6.50 21.01 -4.75
N GLU A 3 -7.61 20.98 -4.02
CA GLU A 3 -8.34 22.18 -3.57
C GLU A 3 -7.48 23.13 -2.71
N TYR A 4 -6.68 22.59 -1.79
CA TYR A 4 -5.75 23.40 -0.99
C TYR A 4 -4.63 24.01 -1.84
N LEU A 5 -4.16 23.30 -2.86
CA LEU A 5 -3.15 23.83 -3.80
C LEU A 5 -3.74 24.97 -4.64
N CYS A 6 -4.97 24.80 -5.13
CA CYS A 6 -5.72 25.85 -5.83
C CYS A 6 -5.88 27.10 -4.94
N MET A 7 -6.33 26.91 -3.69
CA MET A 7 -6.48 28.00 -2.72
C MET A 7 -5.15 28.70 -2.43
N GLY A 8 -4.09 27.94 -2.17
CA GLY A 8 -2.76 28.47 -1.88
C GLY A 8 -2.14 29.23 -3.06
N LYS A 9 -2.51 28.89 -4.30
CA LYS A 9 -2.05 29.57 -5.52
C LYS A 9 -2.96 30.73 -5.96
N GLY A 10 -4.18 30.82 -5.43
CA GLY A 10 -5.19 31.73 -5.97
C GLY A 10 -5.65 31.36 -7.39
N VAL A 11 -5.45 30.11 -7.81
CA VAL A 11 -5.84 29.61 -9.13
C VAL A 11 -6.84 28.48 -8.96
N THR A 12 -8.10 28.73 -9.32
CA THR A 12 -9.22 27.80 -9.11
C THR A 12 -9.63 27.04 -10.37
N GLU A 13 -9.26 27.52 -11.56
CA GLU A 13 -9.65 26.94 -12.84
C GLU A 13 -8.80 25.73 -13.26
N SER A 14 -7.62 25.60 -12.66
CA SER A 14 -6.66 24.52 -12.97
C SER A 14 -6.59 23.51 -11.83
N VAL A 15 -6.51 22.23 -12.16
CA VAL A 15 -6.24 21.14 -11.21
C VAL A 15 -4.92 21.39 -10.49
N CYS A 16 -4.88 21.17 -9.17
CA CYS A 16 -3.70 21.38 -8.33
C CYS A 16 -3.09 22.79 -8.44
N GLY A 17 -3.88 23.82 -8.80
CA GLY A 17 -3.39 25.19 -8.95
C GLY A 17 -2.38 25.38 -10.09
N GLY A 18 -2.43 24.54 -11.12
CA GLY A 18 -1.59 24.65 -12.32
C GLY A 18 -0.18 24.12 -12.11
N LEU A 19 0.03 23.34 -11.04
CA LEU A 19 1.31 22.72 -10.74
C LEU A 19 1.50 21.47 -11.60
N ASN A 20 2.71 21.31 -12.12
CA ASN A 20 3.17 20.01 -12.61
C ASN A 20 3.34 19.07 -11.42
N TRP A 21 2.80 17.87 -11.54
CA TRP A 21 2.90 16.84 -10.50
C TRP A 21 3.24 15.50 -11.12
N ALA A 22 3.97 14.70 -10.35
CA ALA A 22 4.28 13.33 -10.70
C ALA A 22 3.83 12.43 -9.54
N THR A 23 3.09 11.37 -9.86
CA THR A 23 2.79 10.29 -8.93
C THR A 23 3.56 9.03 -9.30
N CYS A 24 3.89 8.24 -8.29
CA CYS A 24 4.49 6.92 -8.46
C CYS A 24 3.79 5.94 -7.52
N GLY A 25 3.66 4.70 -7.97
CA GLY A 25 3.03 3.64 -7.19
C GLY A 25 2.91 2.36 -8.01
N ASP A 26 2.50 1.29 -7.35
CA ASP A 26 2.16 0.03 -7.97
C ASP A 26 0.66 -0.23 -7.73
N PRO A 27 -0.17 -0.29 -8.78
CA PRO A 27 -1.61 -0.46 -8.66
C PRO A 27 -2.01 -1.83 -8.08
N CYS A 28 -1.07 -2.77 -7.96
CA CYS A 28 -1.28 -4.08 -7.37
C CYS A 28 -0.92 -4.15 -5.87
N GLN A 29 -0.57 -3.02 -5.26
CA GLN A 29 -0.38 -2.94 -3.81
C GLN A 29 -1.70 -2.96 -3.06
N LEU A 30 -1.60 -3.10 -1.73
CA LEU A 30 -2.74 -3.02 -0.83
C LEU A 30 -3.46 -1.66 -1.00
N PRO A 31 -4.80 -1.64 -0.96
CA PRO A 31 -5.54 -0.39 -0.96
C PRO A 31 -5.22 0.44 0.29
N PRO A 32 -5.49 1.75 0.28
CA PRO A 32 -5.36 2.58 1.46
C PRO A 32 -6.14 1.99 2.65
N PRO A 33 -5.58 1.97 3.87
CA PRO A 33 -6.28 1.44 5.04
C PRO A 33 -7.64 2.12 5.25
N GLY A 34 -8.72 1.35 5.26
CA GLY A 34 -10.09 1.85 5.42
C GLY A 34 -10.64 2.68 4.24
N GLY A 35 -9.86 2.84 3.17
CA GLY A 35 -10.25 3.54 1.95
C GLY A 35 -10.73 2.57 0.87
N ASN A 36 -11.56 3.07 -0.03
CA ASN A 36 -11.92 2.34 -1.24
C ASN A 36 -10.81 2.51 -2.30
N SER A 37 -10.64 1.49 -3.15
CA SER A 37 -9.85 1.66 -4.37
C SER A 37 -10.49 2.72 -5.27
N LEU A 38 -9.67 3.45 -6.02
CA LEU A 38 -10.12 4.50 -6.95
C LEU A 38 -11.15 3.98 -7.98
N PHE A 39 -11.08 2.68 -8.30
CA PHE A 39 -11.99 1.99 -9.22
C PHE A 39 -12.75 0.86 -8.52
N ALA A 40 -13.07 1.01 -7.23
CA ALA A 40 -13.94 0.07 -6.53
C ALA A 40 -15.27 -0.09 -7.30
N ARG A 41 -15.75 -1.33 -7.43
CA ARG A 41 -16.91 -1.66 -8.27
C ARG A 41 -18.15 -0.90 -7.83
N GLU A 42 -18.30 -0.69 -6.54
CA GLU A 42 -19.38 0.08 -5.91
C GLU A 42 -19.38 1.54 -6.36
N LEU A 43 -18.19 2.14 -6.50
CA LEU A 43 -18.03 3.52 -6.95
C LEU A 43 -18.33 3.65 -8.45
N VAL A 44 -17.86 2.69 -9.26
CA VAL A 44 -18.15 2.67 -10.71
C VAL A 44 -19.62 2.36 -10.99
N GLN A 45 -20.24 1.44 -10.24
CA GLN A 45 -21.65 1.09 -10.39
C GLN A 45 -22.60 2.15 -9.83
N SER A 46 -22.19 2.90 -8.81
CA SER A 46 -22.97 4.05 -8.35
C SER A 46 -23.05 5.15 -9.42
N HIS A 47 -22.05 5.27 -10.30
CA HIS A 47 -22.15 6.12 -11.50
C HIS A 47 -23.18 5.66 -12.54
N ALA A 48 -23.50 4.37 -12.58
CA ALA A 48 -24.43 3.78 -13.54
C ALA A 48 -25.89 3.78 -13.04
N ASN A 49 -26.10 3.91 -11.73
CA ASN A 49 -27.41 4.04 -11.13
C ASN A 49 -27.62 5.51 -10.72
N ASP A 50 -28.68 6.18 -11.19
CA ASP A 50 -29.01 7.60 -10.88
C ASP A 50 -29.23 7.91 -9.37
N ASN A 51 -28.88 7.00 -8.47
CA ASN A 51 -28.97 7.11 -7.02
C ASN A 51 -27.66 7.57 -6.35
N LEU A 52 -26.78 8.24 -7.09
CA LEU A 52 -25.63 8.90 -6.49
C LEU A 52 -26.13 10.02 -5.58
N ASN A 53 -26.07 9.77 -4.27
CA ASN A 53 -26.33 10.80 -3.29
C ASN A 53 -25.11 11.73 -3.24
N VAL A 54 -24.96 12.58 -4.28
CA VAL A 54 -23.83 13.50 -4.52
C VAL A 54 -23.58 14.44 -3.33
N LEU A 55 -24.56 14.58 -2.44
CA LEU A 55 -24.47 15.32 -1.18
C LEU A 55 -23.63 14.63 -0.10
N HIS A 56 -23.30 13.34 -0.24
CA HIS A 56 -22.47 12.63 0.73
C HIS A 56 -20.98 12.94 0.48
N GLU A 57 -20.34 13.64 1.41
CA GLU A 57 -18.97 14.16 1.27
C GLU A 57 -17.95 13.09 0.86
N LYS A 58 -18.08 11.86 1.38
CA LYS A 58 -17.19 10.73 1.00
C LYS A 58 -17.24 10.42 -0.50
N VAL A 59 -18.45 10.38 -1.08
CA VAL A 59 -18.65 10.11 -2.51
C VAL A 59 -18.05 11.24 -3.36
N ARG A 60 -18.23 12.48 -2.92
CA ARG A 60 -17.65 13.65 -3.59
C ARG A 60 -16.12 13.62 -3.58
N GLN A 61 -15.49 13.17 -2.51
CA GLN A 61 -14.03 13.02 -2.45
C GLN A 61 -13.53 11.89 -3.36
N GLU A 62 -14.24 10.77 -3.41
CA GLU A 62 -13.91 9.65 -4.30
C GLU A 62 -14.03 10.04 -5.79
N VAL A 63 -15.11 10.75 -6.17
CA VAL A 63 -15.30 11.27 -7.53
C VAL A 63 -14.23 12.31 -7.89
N LYS A 64 -13.87 13.23 -6.98
CA LYS A 64 -12.76 14.17 -7.19
C LYS A 64 -11.44 13.43 -7.44
N GLY A 65 -11.20 12.32 -6.73
CA GLY A 65 -10.03 11.47 -6.94
C GLY A 65 -9.98 10.91 -8.36
N ILE A 66 -11.09 10.35 -8.85
CA ILE A 66 -11.22 9.86 -10.23
C ILE A 66 -10.98 10.99 -11.24
N GLN A 67 -11.59 12.15 -11.02
CA GLN A 67 -11.43 13.31 -11.90
C GLN A 67 -9.97 13.75 -12.00
N ILE A 68 -9.25 13.84 -10.87
CA ILE A 68 -7.82 14.17 -10.84
C ILE A 68 -6.99 13.11 -11.58
N TRP A 69 -7.32 11.82 -11.41
CA TRP A 69 -6.63 10.74 -12.11
C TRP A 69 -6.76 10.84 -13.62
N HIS A 70 -7.93 11.26 -14.12
CA HIS A 70 -8.13 11.52 -15.55
C HIS A 70 -7.36 12.73 -16.10
N GLN A 71 -6.73 13.56 -15.24
CA GLN A 71 -5.88 14.66 -15.68
C GLN A 71 -4.42 14.23 -15.92
N ILE A 72 -4.09 12.96 -15.69
CA ILE A 72 -2.75 12.44 -15.97
C ILE A 72 -2.56 12.37 -17.49
N GLU A 73 -1.62 13.17 -18.00
CA GLU A 73 -1.28 13.23 -19.42
C GLU A 73 -0.33 12.10 -19.84
N HIS A 74 0.58 11.71 -18.95
CA HIS A 74 1.63 10.75 -19.25
C HIS A 74 1.72 9.65 -18.20
N VAL A 75 1.76 8.41 -18.67
CA VAL A 75 1.97 7.22 -17.84
C VAL A 75 3.26 6.54 -18.29
N VAL A 76 4.16 6.32 -17.34
CA VAL A 76 5.41 5.57 -17.55
C VAL A 76 5.33 4.27 -16.76
N VAL A 77 5.47 3.14 -17.46
CA VAL A 77 5.49 1.81 -16.84
C VAL A 77 6.93 1.31 -16.80
N LEU A 78 7.42 0.96 -15.60
CA LEU A 78 8.75 0.38 -15.40
C LEU A 78 8.66 -1.15 -15.42
N GLU A 79 9.34 -1.80 -16.37
CA GLU A 79 9.21 -3.26 -16.59
C GLU A 79 10.29 -4.11 -15.91
N GLU A 80 11.46 -3.51 -15.62
CA GLU A 80 12.59 -4.23 -15.05
C GLU A 80 12.50 -4.33 -13.53
N ILE A 81 12.45 -5.57 -13.01
CA ILE A 81 12.45 -5.84 -11.56
C ILE A 81 13.90 -5.85 -11.05
N MET A 82 14.35 -4.72 -10.53
CA MET A 82 15.73 -4.56 -10.07
C MET A 82 16.03 -5.26 -8.74
N ARG A 83 15.04 -5.36 -7.84
CA ARG A 83 15.24 -5.91 -6.48
C ARG A 83 15.62 -7.39 -6.48
N GLN A 84 15.13 -8.16 -7.44
CA GLN A 84 15.41 -9.59 -7.60
C GLN A 84 16.28 -9.89 -8.82
N LYS A 85 17.03 -8.92 -9.35
CA LYS A 85 17.77 -9.03 -10.63
C LYS A 85 18.69 -10.25 -10.74
N GLY A 86 19.20 -10.77 -9.61
CA GLY A 86 20.04 -11.97 -9.56
C GLY A 86 19.29 -13.30 -9.57
N ASP A 87 17.95 -13.29 -9.51
CA ASP A 87 17.12 -14.50 -9.43
C ASP A 87 15.99 -14.46 -10.48
N PRO A 88 16.26 -14.94 -11.72
CA PRO A 88 15.27 -14.92 -12.79
C PRO A 88 14.08 -15.85 -12.51
N ILE A 89 14.26 -16.88 -11.69
CA ILE A 89 13.19 -17.79 -11.29
C ILE A 89 12.24 -17.07 -10.35
N LEU A 90 12.76 -16.38 -9.32
CA LEU A 90 11.95 -15.57 -8.42
C LEU A 90 11.27 -14.41 -9.15
N ILE A 91 11.94 -13.74 -10.09
CA ILE A 91 11.30 -12.72 -10.95
C ILE A 91 10.12 -13.32 -11.72
N SER A 92 10.31 -14.51 -12.33
CA SER A 92 9.24 -15.20 -13.05
C SER A 92 8.09 -15.60 -12.12
N ILE A 93 8.40 -16.12 -10.94
CA ILE A 93 7.41 -16.48 -9.93
C ILE A 93 6.66 -15.24 -9.48
N LEU A 94 7.33 -14.15 -9.09
CA LEU A 94 6.70 -12.88 -8.67
C LEU A 94 5.78 -12.29 -9.74
N LYS A 95 6.21 -12.33 -11.02
CA LYS A 95 5.35 -11.94 -12.15
C LYS A 95 4.11 -12.82 -12.30
N ARG A 96 4.19 -14.11 -11.93
CA ARG A 96 3.08 -15.07 -11.98
C ARG A 96 2.24 -15.09 -10.70
N LEU A 97 2.82 -14.73 -9.57
CA LEU A 97 2.31 -14.73 -8.20
C LEU A 97 1.21 -13.71 -7.95
N GLN A 98 0.99 -12.79 -8.90
CA GLN A 98 -0.31 -12.13 -9.05
C GLN A 98 -1.46 -13.14 -9.21
N LYS A 99 -1.19 -14.44 -9.34
CA LYS A 99 -2.11 -15.57 -9.12
C LYS A 99 -1.45 -16.63 -8.20
N ASP A 100 -2.03 -16.80 -7.02
CA ASP A 100 -1.92 -17.88 -6.03
C ASP A 100 -0.58 -18.63 -5.85
N LEU A 101 -0.03 -18.58 -4.63
CA LEU A 101 1.02 -19.50 -4.17
C LEU A 101 0.52 -20.40 -3.04
N THR A 102 0.87 -21.68 -3.12
CA THR A 102 0.43 -22.75 -2.22
C THR A 102 1.54 -23.50 -1.47
N ASP A 103 2.80 -23.03 -1.45
CA ASP A 103 3.78 -23.71 -0.60
C ASP A 103 4.86 -22.83 0.01
N ILE A 104 4.59 -22.39 1.26
CA ILE A 104 5.48 -21.58 2.09
C ILE A 104 6.34 -22.43 3.06
N ASN A 105 6.09 -23.73 3.15
CA ASN A 105 6.66 -24.59 4.19
C ASN A 105 8.18 -24.78 4.08
N ARG A 106 8.74 -24.59 2.89
CA ARG A 106 10.18 -24.70 2.65
C ARG A 106 11.00 -23.57 3.30
N TRP A 107 10.39 -22.41 3.53
CA TRP A 107 11.08 -21.20 3.98
C TRP A 107 11.06 -21.01 5.51
N ILE A 108 10.14 -21.67 6.20
CA ILE A 108 9.92 -21.50 7.65
C ILE A 108 10.89 -22.35 8.49
N ASN A 109 11.44 -23.43 7.94
CA ASN A 109 12.09 -24.49 8.72
C ASN A 109 13.63 -24.42 8.78
N ASP A 110 14.28 -23.37 8.25
CA ASP A 110 15.73 -23.22 8.33
C ASP A 110 16.14 -22.27 9.48
N PRO A 111 16.69 -22.78 10.59
CA PRO A 111 17.09 -21.99 11.74
C PRO A 111 18.39 -21.20 11.55
N THR A 112 19.12 -21.39 10.44
CA THR A 112 20.39 -20.69 10.16
C THR A 112 20.20 -19.35 9.45
N HIS A 113 18.98 -19.08 8.97
CA HIS A 113 18.64 -17.85 8.27
C HIS A 113 17.66 -17.03 9.10
N ALA A 114 18.10 -15.87 9.60
CA ALA A 114 17.19 -14.86 10.13
C ALA A 114 16.33 -14.33 8.98
N CYS A 115 15.10 -14.83 8.86
CA CYS A 115 14.16 -14.42 7.83
C CYS A 115 13.11 -13.46 8.42
N PRO A 116 12.85 -12.30 7.79
CA PRO A 116 11.75 -11.44 8.22
C PRO A 116 10.41 -12.18 8.08
N LEU A 117 9.67 -12.29 9.18
CA LEU A 117 8.34 -12.87 9.19
C LEU A 117 7.30 -11.79 8.87
N ILE A 118 6.56 -11.98 7.77
CA ILE A 118 5.42 -11.12 7.41
C ILE A 118 4.13 -11.82 7.85
N VAL A 119 3.32 -11.13 8.65
CA VAL A 119 2.03 -11.63 9.13
C VAL A 119 0.91 -10.64 8.87
N TYR A 120 -0.32 -11.15 8.73
CA TYR A 120 -1.48 -10.36 8.36
C TYR A 120 -1.97 -9.40 9.46
N THR A 121 -1.74 -9.70 10.74
CA THR A 121 -2.24 -8.87 11.85
C THR A 121 -1.11 -8.31 12.72
N ASN A 122 -1.31 -7.09 13.21
CA ASN A 122 -0.41 -6.49 14.19
C ASN A 122 -0.32 -7.35 15.46
N ALA A 123 -1.44 -7.92 15.93
CA ALA A 123 -1.43 -8.78 17.12
C ALA A 123 -0.53 -10.02 16.96
N ALA A 124 -0.56 -10.67 15.79
CA ALA A 124 0.32 -11.80 15.50
C ALA A 124 1.80 -11.36 15.42
N ARG A 125 2.06 -10.21 14.79
CA ARG A 125 3.40 -9.62 14.68
C ARG A 125 3.95 -9.31 16.08
N ASP A 126 3.16 -8.64 16.90
CA ASP A 126 3.55 -8.20 18.23
C ASP A 126 3.77 -9.39 19.17
N HIS A 127 2.94 -10.43 19.06
CA HIS A 127 3.16 -11.68 19.79
C HIS A 127 4.49 -12.35 19.38
N HIS A 128 4.76 -12.46 18.07
CA HIS A 128 6.01 -13.03 17.57
C HIS A 128 7.23 -12.21 17.99
N ASN A 129 7.20 -10.90 17.80
CA ASN A 129 8.28 -9.98 18.17
C ASN A 129 8.59 -10.06 19.66
N ASN A 130 7.57 -10.07 20.53
CA ASN A 130 7.76 -10.22 21.97
C ASN A 130 8.41 -11.56 22.33
N LYS A 131 7.99 -12.66 21.68
CA LYS A 131 8.57 -13.99 21.91
C LYS A 131 10.05 -14.03 21.49
N MET A 132 10.37 -13.48 20.32
CA MET A 132 11.73 -13.45 19.77
C MET A 132 12.66 -12.53 20.57
N ALA A 133 12.18 -11.36 21.00
CA ALA A 133 12.95 -10.45 21.84
C ALA A 133 13.33 -11.10 23.18
N LYS A 134 12.39 -11.79 23.83
CA LYS A 134 12.66 -12.54 25.08
C LYS A 134 13.65 -13.69 24.87
N ALA A 135 13.50 -14.44 23.77
CA ALA A 135 14.41 -15.53 23.45
C ALA A 135 15.84 -15.02 23.19
N PHE A 136 15.96 -13.91 22.47
CA PHE A 136 17.24 -13.26 22.22
C PHE A 136 17.89 -12.78 23.52
N ALA A 137 17.16 -12.02 24.34
CA ALA A 137 17.64 -11.53 25.64
C ALA A 137 18.16 -12.67 26.54
N ALA A 138 17.41 -13.78 26.60
CA ALA A 138 17.82 -14.99 27.32
C ALA A 138 19.10 -15.62 26.74
N ALA A 139 19.21 -15.71 25.42
CA ALA A 139 20.37 -16.29 24.74
C ALA A 139 21.65 -15.42 24.90
N THR A 140 21.50 -14.11 25.03
CA THR A 140 22.62 -13.17 25.16
C THR A 140 22.91 -12.74 26.60
N GLY A 141 22.15 -13.22 27.58
CA GLY A 141 22.27 -12.79 28.98
C GLY A 141 21.93 -11.31 29.22
N GLN A 142 21.09 -10.73 28.36
CA GLN A 142 20.64 -9.35 28.45
C GLN A 142 19.24 -9.27 29.08
N GLU A 143 18.90 -8.12 29.66
CA GLU A 143 17.54 -7.85 30.12
C GLU A 143 16.65 -7.40 28.95
N CYS A 144 15.42 -7.92 28.90
CA CYS A 144 14.45 -7.54 27.87
C CYS A 144 13.69 -6.28 28.29
N HIS A 145 13.97 -5.15 27.64
CA HIS A 145 13.25 -3.90 27.87
C HIS A 145 12.11 -3.69 26.87
N VAL A 146 10.95 -3.22 27.35
CA VAL A 146 9.81 -2.84 26.51
C VAL A 146 9.61 -1.33 26.63
N TYR A 147 9.59 -0.65 25.49
CA TYR A 147 9.33 0.79 25.42
C TYR A 147 7.95 1.00 24.79
N TYR A 148 7.16 1.89 25.37
CA TYR A 148 5.88 2.33 24.80
C TYR A 148 6.05 3.71 24.18
N SER A 149 5.59 3.88 22.94
CA SER A 149 5.51 5.21 22.35
C SER A 149 4.46 6.05 23.08
N ARG A 150 4.68 7.36 23.20
CA ARG A 150 3.73 8.32 23.81
C ARG A 150 2.91 9.10 22.78
N ASP A 151 2.90 8.62 21.55
CA ASP A 151 2.22 9.28 20.42
C ASP A 151 0.70 9.23 20.55
#